data_AF-A0A9D4GI91-F1
#
_entry.id   AF-A0A9D4GI91-F1
#
_cell.length_a   1.000
_cell.length_b   1.000
_cell.length_c   1.000
_cell.angle_alpha   90.00
_cell.angle_beta   90.00
_cell.angle_gamma   90.00
#
_symmetry.space_group_name_H-M   'P 1'
#
loop_
_entity.id
_entity.type
_entity.pdbx_description
1 polymer ?
#
loop_
_entity_poly.entity_id
_entity_poly.type
_entity_poly.pdbx_seq_one_letter_code
_entity_poly.pdbx_strand_id
1 'polypeptide(L)'
;MNYFELVQQCRQMNLKRSKEQSCAVEFPPRDQRNNKLWHQFRAGLARQTCVTSKAAPSQSLIKNICYPDVANVETPAIKWGKDNESVAKEQFISAMEALHKNCPVEDVDLLIV
;
A
#
# COMPACT_ATOMS: atom_id res chain seq x y z
N MET A 1 7.06 25.80 15.52
CA MET A 1 6.97 24.37 15.88
C MET A 1 8.16 23.65 15.26
N ASN A 2 9.17 23.36 16.07
CA ASN A 2 10.40 22.68 15.65
C ASN A 2 10.14 21.17 15.53
N TYR A 3 10.85 20.46 14.64
CA TYR A 3 10.81 18.99 14.50
C TYR A 3 10.88 18.28 15.85
N PHE A 4 11.73 18.76 16.77
CA PHE A 4 11.90 18.16 18.09
C PHE A 4 10.65 18.28 18.97
N GLU A 5 9.98 19.42 18.95
CA GLU A 5 8.72 19.66 19.67
C GLU A 5 7.60 18.78 19.11
N LEU A 6 7.58 18.61 17.79
CA LEU A 6 6.58 17.81 17.09
C LEU A 6 6.72 16.32 17.44
N VAL A 7 7.94 15.79 17.47
CA VAL A 7 8.22 14.41 17.91
C VAL A 7 7.81 14.20 19.36
N GLN A 8 8.08 15.17 20.24
CA GLN A 8 7.74 15.07 21.65
C GLN A 8 6.22 15.06 21.88
N GLN A 9 5.47 15.91 21.16
CA GLN A 9 4.01 15.88 21.18
C GLN A 9 3.46 14.57 20.59
N CYS A 10 4.02 14.07 19.49
CA CYS A 10 3.61 12.79 18.92
C CYS A 10 3.83 11.60 19.88
N ARG A 11 4.88 11.62 20.70
CA ARG A 11 5.11 10.59 21.73
C ARG A 11 4.09 10.63 22.87
N GLN A 12 3.53 11.81 23.15
CA GLN A 12 2.52 12.00 24.19
C GLN A 12 1.10 11.72 23.68
N MET A 13 0.89 11.69 22.36
CA MET A 13 -0.38 11.34 21.75
C MET A 13 -0.62 9.83 21.84
N ASN A 14 -1.64 9.44 22.62
CA ASN A 14 -2.15 8.08 22.61
C ASN A 14 -3.18 7.94 21.47
N LEU A 15 -2.68 7.60 20.28
CA LEU A 15 -3.51 7.36 19.11
C LEU A 15 -4.24 6.01 19.25
N LYS A 16 -5.32 5.99 20.04
CA LYS A 16 -6.29 4.91 19.98
C LYS A 16 -7.09 5.06 18.69
N ARG A 17 -6.78 4.23 17.69
CA ARG A 17 -7.60 4.16 16.48
C ARG A 17 -8.89 3.41 16.78
N SER A 18 -10.00 4.01 16.38
CA SER A 18 -11.29 3.33 16.40
C SER A 18 -11.43 2.44 15.17
N LYS A 19 -12.15 1.32 15.28
CA LYS A 19 -12.39 0.41 14.14
C LYS A 19 -13.06 1.14 12.96
N GLU A 20 -13.90 2.12 13.25
CA GLU A 20 -14.58 2.97 12.28
C GLU A 20 -13.59 3.85 11.50
N GLN A 21 -12.49 4.27 12.12
CA GLN A 21 -11.45 5.06 11.45
C GLN A 21 -10.60 4.20 10.51
N SER A 22 -10.30 2.94 10.89
CA SER A 22 -9.62 2.00 9.99
C SER A 22 -10.50 1.65 8.80
N CYS A 23 -11.78 1.36 9.03
CA CYS A 23 -12.72 1.03 7.97
C CYS A 23 -12.95 2.23 7.02
N ALA A 24 -12.95 3.46 7.53
CA ALA A 24 -13.04 4.67 6.71
C ALA A 24 -11.82 4.91 5.79
N VAL A 25 -10.66 4.32 6.11
CA VAL A 25 -9.46 4.35 5.23
C VAL A 25 -9.48 3.20 4.23
N GLU A 26 -10.13 2.08 4.57
CA GLU A 26 -10.35 0.95 3.65
C GLU A 26 -11.43 1.26 2.59
N PHE A 27 -12.44 2.08 2.91
CA PHE A 27 -13.61 2.28 2.06
C PHE A 27 -13.40 3.14 0.79
N PRO A 28 -12.40 4.07 0.73
CA PRO A 28 -12.02 4.72 -0.52
C PRO A 28 -10.54 4.45 -0.88
N PRO A 29 -10.20 4.01 -2.12
CA PRO A 29 -11.03 3.73 -3.29
C PRO A 29 -10.67 2.46 -4.08
N ARG A 30 -11.70 1.94 -4.75
CA ARG A 30 -11.71 0.88 -5.79
C ARG A 30 -10.77 1.10 -6.99
N ASP A 31 -9.92 2.11 -6.96
CA ASP A 31 -8.88 2.40 -7.95
C ASP A 31 -7.56 2.78 -7.24
N GLN A 32 -6.97 1.76 -6.59
CA GLN A 32 -5.69 1.84 -5.87
C GLN A 32 -4.57 2.45 -6.71
N ARG A 33 -4.60 2.21 -8.02
CA ARG A 33 -3.58 2.69 -8.95
C ARG A 33 -3.63 4.21 -9.09
N ASN A 34 -4.84 4.78 -9.20
CA ASN A 34 -5.04 6.19 -9.52
C ASN A 34 -5.30 7.07 -8.29
N ASN A 35 -5.46 6.49 -7.10
CA ASN A 35 -5.66 7.29 -5.89
C ASN A 35 -4.37 7.80 -5.25
N LYS A 36 -4.26 9.11 -5.12
CA LYS A 36 -3.14 9.77 -4.44
C LYS A 36 -3.10 9.48 -2.94
N LEU A 37 -4.27 9.43 -2.28
CA LEU A 37 -4.36 9.15 -0.84
C LEU A 37 -3.84 7.75 -0.51
N TRP A 38 -4.11 6.78 -1.38
CA TRP A 38 -3.59 5.41 -1.29
C TRP A 38 -2.06 5.38 -1.26
N HIS A 39 -1.40 6.06 -2.20
CA HIS A 39 0.06 6.12 -2.25
C HIS A 39 0.64 6.80 -1.00
N GLN A 40 0.01 7.86 -0.51
CA GLN A 40 0.40 8.56 0.71
C GLN A 40 0.24 7.70 1.98
N PHE A 41 -0.90 7.03 2.16
CA PHE A 41 -1.13 6.18 3.33
C PHE A 41 -0.17 4.99 3.37
N ARG A 42 0.24 4.47 2.21
CA ARG A 42 1.23 3.39 2.12
C ARG A 42 2.67 3.82 2.39
N ALA A 43 3.02 5.10 2.35
CA ALA A 43 4.38 5.56 2.67
C ALA A 43 4.85 5.12 4.07
N GLY A 44 3.92 5.03 5.03
CA GLY A 44 4.20 4.50 6.37
C GLY A 44 4.37 2.97 6.40
N LEU A 45 3.72 2.24 5.50
CA LEU A 45 3.61 0.78 5.47
C LEU A 45 4.62 0.10 4.54
N ALA A 46 5.04 0.74 3.45
CA ALA A 46 6.05 0.24 2.50
C ALA A 46 7.41 -0.05 3.14
N ARG A 47 7.61 0.41 4.39
CA ARG A 47 8.70 0.00 5.29
C ARG A 47 8.72 -1.52 5.56
N GLN A 48 7.62 -2.24 5.33
CA GLN A 48 7.54 -3.70 5.55
C GLN A 48 7.96 -4.52 4.32
N THR A 49 7.76 -4.00 3.10
CA THR A 49 8.02 -4.72 1.85
C THR A 49 9.38 -4.38 1.23
N CYS A 50 9.96 -3.24 1.61
CA CYS A 50 11.26 -2.81 1.10
C CYS A 50 12.41 -3.43 1.90
N VAL A 51 13.44 -3.92 1.23
CA VAL A 51 14.73 -4.30 1.85
C VAL A 51 15.49 -3.01 2.22
N THR A 52 15.05 -2.35 3.28
CA THR A 52 15.67 -1.13 3.81
C THR A 52 15.57 -1.07 5.32
N SER A 53 16.47 -0.34 5.97
CA SER A 53 16.48 -0.21 7.43
C SER A 53 15.18 0.45 7.92
N LYS A 54 14.51 -0.17 8.90
CA LYS A 54 13.32 0.43 9.53
C LYS A 54 13.66 1.74 10.25
N ALA A 55 14.85 1.83 10.85
CA ALA A 55 15.31 3.03 11.55
C ALA A 55 15.71 4.16 10.57
N ALA A 56 16.28 3.80 9.42
CA ALA A 56 16.76 4.75 8.42
C ALA A 56 16.42 4.25 7.00
N PRO A 57 15.16 4.36 6.58
CA PRO A 57 14.75 3.84 5.28
C PRO A 57 15.30 4.69 4.14
N SER A 58 15.57 4.04 3.01
CA SER A 58 16.01 4.73 1.79
C SER A 58 14.92 5.69 1.31
N GLN A 59 15.23 6.99 1.35
CA GLN A 59 14.32 8.06 0.98
C GLN A 59 13.99 8.02 -0.53
N SER A 60 14.96 7.66 -1.37
CA SER A 60 14.72 7.50 -2.80
C SER A 60 13.78 6.33 -3.09
N LEU A 61 13.95 5.20 -2.40
CA LEU A 61 13.09 4.03 -2.54
C LEU A 61 11.64 4.33 -2.10
N ILE A 62 11.46 5.01 -0.97
CA ILE A 62 10.13 5.44 -0.50
C ILE A 62 9.49 6.38 -1.53
N LYS A 63 10.24 7.36 -2.05
CA LYS A 63 9.73 8.29 -3.07
C LYS A 63 9.28 7.56 -4.33
N ASN A 64 10.10 6.64 -4.82
CA ASN A 64 9.82 5.86 -6.03
C ASN A 64 8.56 4.99 -5.91
N ILE A 65 8.26 4.47 -4.72
CA ILE A 65 7.15 3.53 -4.51
C ILE A 65 5.87 4.24 -4.05
N CYS A 66 5.99 5.19 -3.14
CA CYS A 66 4.86 5.80 -2.42
C CYS A 66 4.50 7.20 -2.90
N TYR A 67 5.33 7.79 -3.77
CA TYR A 67 5.10 9.13 -4.33
C TYR A 67 5.29 9.10 -5.84
N PRO A 68 4.39 8.40 -6.58
CA PRO A 68 4.51 8.26 -8.04
C PRO A 68 4.48 9.61 -8.77
N ASP A 69 3.83 10.62 -8.19
CA ASP A 69 3.82 12.01 -8.69
C ASP A 69 5.22 12.67 -8.68
N VAL A 70 6.13 12.19 -7.82
CA VAL A 70 7.49 12.75 -7.63
C VAL A 70 8.55 11.92 -8.34
N ALA A 71 8.34 10.60 -8.41
CA ALA A 71 9.25 9.67 -9.07
C ALA A 71 8.46 8.58 -9.78
N ASN A 72 8.28 8.74 -11.10
CA ASN A 72 7.63 7.73 -11.93
C ASN A 72 8.67 6.70 -12.40
N VAL A 73 8.88 5.64 -11.61
CA VAL A 73 9.76 4.53 -11.98
C VAL A 73 8.99 3.55 -12.85
N GLU A 74 9.32 3.54 -14.13
CA GLU A 74 8.70 2.66 -15.12
C GLU A 74 9.78 1.87 -15.86
N THR A 75 10.16 0.72 -15.30
CA THR A 75 11.05 -0.22 -15.98
C THR A 75 10.23 -1.17 -16.87
N PRO A 76 10.83 -1.78 -17.92
CA PRO A 76 10.14 -2.76 -18.74
C PRO A 76 9.53 -3.91 -17.93
N ALA A 77 10.21 -4.34 -16.86
CA ALA A 77 9.72 -5.36 -15.95
C ALA A 77 8.48 -4.91 -15.16
N ILE A 78 8.47 -3.67 -14.64
CA ILE A 78 7.31 -3.11 -13.95
C ILE A 78 6.13 -2.97 -14.91
N LYS A 79 6.37 -2.49 -16.13
CA LYS A 79 5.34 -2.35 -17.14
C LYS A 79 4.74 -3.69 -17.52
N TRP A 80 5.58 -4.68 -17.80
CA TRP A 80 5.12 -6.05 -18.09
C TRP A 80 4.28 -6.61 -16.94
N GLY A 81 4.70 -6.41 -15.69
CA GLY A 81 3.93 -6.83 -14.51
C GLY A 81 2.53 -6.20 -14.48
N LYS A 82 2.44 -4.87 -14.67
CA LYS A 82 1.15 -4.15 -14.71
C LYS A 82 0.25 -4.62 -15.86
N ASP A 83 0.84 -4.88 -17.02
CA ASP A 83 0.09 -5.26 -18.23
C ASP A 83 -0.42 -6.71 -18.17
N ASN A 84 0.22 -7.59 -17.37
CA ASN A 84 -0.10 -9.02 -17.28
C ASN A 84 -0.75 -9.44 -15.95
N GLU A 85 -0.94 -8.50 -15.01
CA GLU A 85 -1.52 -8.78 -13.69
C GLU A 85 -2.94 -9.39 -13.79
N SER A 86 -3.77 -8.89 -14.70
CA SER A 86 -5.13 -9.41 -14.91
C SER A 86 -5.12 -10.86 -15.40
N VAL A 87 -4.25 -11.18 -16.36
CA VAL A 87 -4.09 -12.53 -16.91
C VAL A 87 -3.62 -13.50 -15.83
N ALA A 88 -2.65 -13.09 -15.01
CA ALA A 88 -2.18 -13.90 -13.89
C ALA A 88 -3.28 -14.14 -12.85
N LYS A 89 -4.10 -13.13 -12.55
CA LYS A 89 -5.25 -13.24 -11.64
C LYS A 89 -6.30 -14.22 -12.17
N GLU A 90 -6.65 -14.14 -13.45
CA GLU A 90 -7.61 -15.05 -14.09
C GLU A 90 -7.13 -16.51 -14.07
N GLN A 91 -5.86 -16.75 -14.38
CA GLN A 91 -5.26 -18.08 -14.31
C GLN A 91 -5.28 -18.65 -12.89
N PHE A 92 -5.00 -17.81 -11.90
CA PHE A 92 -5.07 -18.20 -10.50
C PHE A 92 -6.50 -18.57 -10.09
N ILE A 93 -7.49 -17.73 -10.42
CA ILE A 93 -8.90 -17.99 -10.11
C ILE A 93 -9.34 -19.32 -10.73
N SER A 94 -9.03 -19.53 -12.02
CA SER A 94 -9.38 -20.77 -12.72
C SER A 94 -8.76 -22.01 -12.06
N ALA A 95 -7.50 -21.93 -11.64
CA ALA A 95 -6.84 -23.02 -10.92
C ALA A 95 -7.47 -23.28 -9.55
N MET A 96 -7.86 -22.23 -8.83
CA MET A 96 -8.48 -22.34 -7.50
C MET A 96 -9.91 -22.86 -7.56
N GLU A 97 -10.72 -22.46 -8.54
CA GLU A 97 -12.07 -22.97 -8.74
C GLU A 97 -12.10 -24.48 -9.05
N ALA A 98 -11.06 -24.98 -9.72
CA ALA A 98 -10.91 -26.42 -9.98
C ALA A 98 -10.58 -27.22 -8.69
N LEU A 99 -9.94 -26.59 -7.71
CA LEU A 99 -9.45 -27.22 -6.48
C LEU A 99 -10.37 -26.99 -5.27
N HIS A 100 -11.08 -25.86 -5.24
CA HIS A 100 -11.85 -25.40 -4.08
C HIS A 100 -13.28 -25.03 -4.47
N LYS A 101 -14.27 -25.54 -3.72
CA LYS A 101 -15.66 -25.09 -3.84
C LYS A 101 -15.84 -23.75 -3.10
N ASN A 102 -16.49 -22.78 -3.74
CA ASN A 102 -16.79 -21.45 -3.20
C ASN A 102 -15.52 -20.69 -2.73
N CYS A 103 -14.61 -20.38 -3.64
CA CYS A 103 -13.44 -19.55 -3.38
C CYS A 103 -13.65 -18.13 -3.93
N PRO A 104 -14.26 -17.20 -3.15
CA PRO A 104 -14.42 -15.83 -3.61
C PRO A 104 -13.06 -15.13 -3.64
N VAL A 105 -12.73 -14.56 -4.80
CA VAL A 105 -11.56 -13.69 -4.97
C VAL A 105 -12.06 -12.26 -5.09
N GLU A 106 -11.73 -11.45 -4.10
CA GLU A 106 -12.13 -10.05 -4.02
C GLU A 106 -10.90 -9.16 -4.15
N ASP A 107 -11.07 -8.00 -4.78
CA ASP A 107 -10.06 -6.96 -4.76
C ASP A 107 -10.01 -6.34 -3.38
N VAL A 108 -8.84 -6.42 -2.74
CA VAL A 108 -8.60 -5.90 -1.39
C VAL A 108 -7.82 -4.61 -1.46
N ASP A 109 -8.35 -3.59 -0.79
CA ASP A 109 -7.75 -2.27 -0.62
C ASP A 109 -6.74 -2.26 0.57
N LEU A 110 -6.50 -1.09 1.18
CA LEU A 110 -5.36 -0.87 2.07
C LEU A 110 -5.78 -1.32 3.44
N LEU A 111 -5.39 -2.54 3.79
CA LEU A 111 -5.66 -3.07 5.11
C LEU A 111 -4.74 -2.42 6.13
N ILE A 112 -5.32 -1.61 7.02
CA ILE A 112 -4.62 -1.02 8.16
C ILE A 112 -5.08 -1.77 9.42
N VAL A 113 -4.33 -2.83 9.76
CA VAL A 113 -4.55 -3.69 10.94
C VAL A 113 -3.98 -3.08 12.22
#